data_AF-A0A1Z4NMJ6-F1
#
_entry.id   AF-A0A1Z4NMJ6-F1
#
_cell.length_a   1.000
_cell.length_b   1.000
_cell.length_c   1.000
_cell.angle_alpha   90.00
_cell.angle_beta   90.00
_cell.angle_gamma   90.00
#
_symmetry.space_group_name_H-M   'P 1'
#
loop_
_entity.id
_entity.type
_entity.pdbx_description
1 polymer ?
#
loop_
_entity_poly.entity_id
_entity_poly.type
_entity_poly.pdbx_seq_one_letter_code
_entity_poly.pdbx_strand_id
1 'polypeptide(L)'
;MMGIVLSQTRFIIALKTLSKTIVWILLAIATFSLSLGVVKLASSNSTSLLVSAVPSLQRIGLRETIDPVSNIQLYAARGEYESFQINIRALGGNLTNFNIDVSDLTSKNNQLIPKSNITLYREKYVNVIHSSPTNSRSKNPSLGTGWYADALIPFVNPQTQHKLEGNELNAVPFDLRKGENQPILVDLFIPRDAQPGDYSGTFTVRSDQENFTGKISLKVWDFELPLKPSLHSSFLVWEENSKSAWIEILKHKIMPVGKIQLSDERELIDQWGLTSVRLPFWSGADYHNCQMKPAPSVDEIKNAAAKHQPDLFLYVYPVDEIDRCKNLKQPMREWARNIKKAGVANLAVMTPIQELYDQNFFAGKPGVDIWVVSPRMYDAAADKISDAKKNGGEIWFYTALVPDNYSPKWQIDFAPINYRIAHGFINQSLGLTGVLYWRIDLWTDDPWNDVETDVRENLFYPGEGMLVYPGKQVGVDGVVPSMRLKWIRDGVEDYEYIEILKGLGLEDWALEVSRSVGSSWREWTKNPQELESAREKLGKAIEKKLLQSRANS
;
A
#
# COMPACT_ATOMS: atom_id res chain seq x y z
N MET A 1 -56.00 10.13 39.20
CA MET A 1 -55.80 9.01 40.15
C MET A 1 -56.79 7.92 39.81
N MET A 2 -56.35 6.65 39.79
CA MET A 2 -57.16 5.41 39.72
C MET A 2 -58.10 5.28 38.49
N GLY A 3 -58.11 4.22 37.66
CA GLY A 3 -57.33 2.97 37.61
C GLY A 3 -58.25 1.74 37.51
N ILE A 4 -57.83 0.72 36.72
CA ILE A 4 -58.22 -0.72 36.84
C ILE A 4 -59.67 -1.06 36.34
N VAL A 5 -59.99 -2.13 35.55
CA VAL A 5 -59.20 -3.15 34.79
C VAL A 5 -60.13 -4.06 33.90
N LEU A 6 -59.63 -4.67 32.80
CA LEU A 6 -60.04 -5.92 32.05
C LEU A 6 -61.55 -6.17 31.68
N SER A 7 -62.01 -7.07 30.78
CA SER A 7 -61.45 -8.11 29.87
C SER A 7 -62.39 -8.35 28.64
N GLN A 8 -61.98 -9.22 27.69
CA GLN A 8 -62.69 -9.65 26.45
C GLN A 8 -63.90 -10.59 26.71
N THR A 9 -64.80 -10.91 25.75
CA THR A 9 -64.66 -12.03 24.75
C THR A 9 -65.81 -12.02 23.67
N ARG A 10 -65.67 -12.81 22.59
CA ARG A 10 -66.44 -12.85 21.29
C ARG A 10 -67.61 -13.89 21.20
N PHE A 11 -68.27 -13.94 20.02
CA PHE A 11 -69.10 -14.99 19.33
C PHE A 11 -70.64 -14.74 19.23
N ILE A 12 -71.45 -15.20 18.24
CA ILE A 12 -71.32 -15.41 16.76
C ILE A 12 -72.71 -15.78 16.11
N ILE A 13 -72.99 -15.37 14.84
CA ILE A 13 -73.89 -15.93 13.77
C ILE A 13 -75.39 -16.31 14.02
N ALA A 14 -76.33 -15.74 13.21
CA ALA A 14 -77.59 -16.31 12.62
C ALA A 14 -78.49 -15.19 11.96
N LEU A 15 -79.41 -15.36 10.97
CA LEU A 15 -79.58 -16.34 9.87
C LEU A 15 -80.39 -15.77 8.62
N LYS A 16 -81.42 -16.47 8.09
CA LYS A 16 -82.22 -16.24 6.83
C LYS A 16 -83.61 -15.57 7.11
N THR A 17 -84.35 -14.90 6.18
CA THR A 17 -84.88 -15.31 4.84
C THR A 17 -85.20 -14.13 3.86
N LEU A 18 -85.56 -14.46 2.60
CA LEU A 18 -85.66 -13.59 1.41
C LEU A 18 -86.85 -12.59 1.35
N SER A 19 -86.63 -11.49 0.61
CA SER A 19 -87.65 -10.85 -0.26
C SER A 19 -87.00 -10.27 -1.54
N LYS A 20 -87.79 -10.08 -2.61
CA LYS A 20 -87.32 -9.84 -3.99
C LYS A 20 -87.38 -8.35 -4.36
N THR A 21 -86.24 -7.71 -4.75
CA THR A 21 -86.13 -6.61 -5.77
C THR A 21 -84.72 -5.99 -5.89
N ILE A 22 -83.67 -6.77 -6.24
CA ILE A 22 -82.41 -6.20 -6.78
C ILE A 22 -81.92 -7.08 -7.94
N VAL A 23 -82.49 -6.88 -9.13
CA VAL A 23 -82.21 -7.69 -10.34
C VAL A 23 -81.73 -6.83 -11.53
N TRP A 24 -81.53 -5.51 -11.34
CA TRP A 24 -81.37 -4.55 -12.43
C TRP A 24 -80.05 -3.73 -12.45
N ILE A 25 -78.99 -4.21 -11.78
CA ILE A 25 -77.64 -3.57 -11.85
C ILE A 25 -76.52 -4.60 -12.11
N LEU A 26 -76.78 -5.61 -12.96
CA LEU A 26 -75.78 -6.57 -13.44
C LEU A 26 -75.88 -6.83 -14.97
N LEU A 27 -76.34 -5.82 -15.72
CA LEU A 27 -76.53 -5.90 -17.18
C LEU A 27 -75.97 -4.66 -17.90
N ALA A 28 -74.79 -4.22 -17.47
CA ALA A 28 -73.94 -3.24 -18.15
C ALA A 28 -72.54 -3.82 -18.47
N ILE A 29 -72.47 -5.13 -18.71
CA ILE A 29 -71.27 -5.85 -19.17
C ILE A 29 -71.56 -6.45 -20.54
N ALA A 30 -71.42 -5.64 -21.58
CA ALA A 30 -71.24 -6.07 -22.97
C ALA A 30 -70.65 -4.90 -23.78
N THR A 31 -69.85 -5.22 -24.79
CA THR A 31 -69.24 -4.27 -25.75
C THR A 31 -68.33 -3.18 -25.16
N PHE A 32 -67.15 -3.57 -24.69
CA PHE A 32 -65.95 -2.79 -25.01
C PHE A 32 -64.78 -3.72 -25.37
N SER A 33 -64.48 -3.79 -26.67
CA SER A 33 -63.38 -4.57 -27.21
C SER A 33 -62.07 -3.82 -26.97
N LEU A 34 -61.24 -4.29 -26.03
CA LEU A 34 -59.83 -3.91 -25.99
C LEU A 34 -58.93 -5.14 -26.00
N SER A 35 -57.93 -5.07 -26.85
CA SER A 35 -56.87 -6.06 -27.06
C SER A 35 -56.28 -6.58 -25.74
N LEU A 36 -56.27 -7.90 -25.59
CA LEU A 36 -55.30 -8.60 -24.75
C LEU A 36 -53.90 -8.40 -25.35
N GLY A 37 -53.31 -7.24 -25.06
CA GLY A 37 -51.88 -7.06 -25.17
C GLY A 37 -51.24 -8.04 -24.19
N VAL A 38 -50.67 -9.12 -24.71
CA VAL A 38 -49.69 -9.91 -23.95
C VAL A 38 -48.52 -8.97 -23.71
N VAL A 39 -48.54 -8.29 -22.57
CA VAL A 39 -47.34 -7.72 -21.98
C VAL A 39 -46.46 -8.93 -21.69
N LYS A 40 -45.58 -9.25 -22.64
CA LYS A 40 -44.32 -9.89 -22.28
C LYS A 40 -43.75 -8.97 -21.22
N LEU A 41 -43.78 -9.40 -19.95
CA LEU A 41 -42.77 -8.94 -19.03
C LEU A 41 -41.47 -9.25 -19.75
N ALA A 42 -40.78 -8.19 -20.19
CA ALA A 42 -39.38 -8.35 -20.54
C ALA A 42 -38.76 -8.95 -19.29
N SER A 43 -38.27 -10.18 -19.39
CA SER A 43 -37.33 -10.68 -18.42
C SER A 43 -36.24 -9.65 -18.38
N SER A 44 -36.14 -8.89 -17.29
CA SER A 44 -34.93 -8.13 -17.04
C SER A 44 -33.84 -9.18 -17.03
N ASN A 45 -32.97 -9.15 -18.04
CA ASN A 45 -31.72 -9.89 -18.01
C ASN A 45 -30.91 -9.26 -16.89
N SER A 46 -31.18 -9.68 -15.65
CA SER A 46 -30.35 -9.40 -14.50
C SER A 46 -29.01 -10.05 -14.81
N THR A 47 -28.03 -9.23 -15.19
CA THR A 47 -26.70 -9.71 -15.55
C THR A 47 -26.21 -10.58 -14.41
N SER A 48 -25.79 -11.80 -14.73
CA SER A 48 -25.30 -12.71 -13.71
C SER A 48 -23.96 -12.21 -13.17
N LEU A 49 -23.25 -11.40 -13.95
CA LEU A 49 -22.03 -10.69 -13.61
C LEU A 49 -22.28 -9.21 -13.26
N LEU A 50 -21.49 -8.69 -12.33
CA LEU A 50 -21.23 -7.25 -12.15
C LEU A 50 -19.71 -7.04 -12.16
N VAL A 51 -19.26 -6.02 -12.88
CA VAL A 51 -17.84 -5.64 -12.98
C VAL A 51 -17.68 -4.15 -12.69
N SER A 52 -16.70 -3.80 -11.86
CA SER A 52 -16.36 -2.41 -11.52
C SER A 52 -14.86 -2.18 -11.61
N ALA A 53 -14.44 -1.11 -12.27
CA ALA A 53 -13.09 -0.57 -12.18
C ALA A 53 -13.00 0.39 -10.99
N VAL A 54 -12.03 0.16 -10.10
CA VAL A 54 -11.95 0.80 -8.77
C VAL A 54 -10.50 1.26 -8.52
N PRO A 55 -10.23 2.42 -7.89
CA PRO A 55 -8.87 2.86 -7.55
C PRO A 55 -8.11 1.86 -6.66
N SER A 56 -6.78 1.77 -6.77
CA SER A 56 -5.96 0.86 -5.94
C SER A 56 -6.13 1.06 -4.43
N LEU A 57 -6.38 2.30 -3.99
CA LEU A 57 -6.44 2.67 -2.58
C LEU A 57 -7.79 2.30 -1.89
N GLN A 58 -8.79 1.81 -2.63
CA GLN A 58 -9.99 1.20 -2.05
C GLN A 58 -9.84 -0.32 -1.98
N ARG A 59 -9.63 -0.88 -0.79
CA ARG A 59 -9.62 -2.35 -0.62
C ARG A 59 -11.04 -2.90 -0.58
N ILE A 60 -11.33 -3.82 -1.51
CA ILE A 60 -12.66 -4.39 -1.72
C ILE A 60 -12.95 -5.52 -0.72
N GLY A 61 -14.00 -5.38 0.08
CA GLY A 61 -14.46 -6.44 0.99
C GLY A 61 -15.11 -7.61 0.26
N LEU A 62 -14.90 -8.85 0.73
CA LEU A 62 -15.34 -10.09 0.07
C LEU A 62 -16.82 -10.12 -0.36
N ARG A 63 -17.70 -9.44 0.37
CA ARG A 63 -19.15 -9.35 0.04
C ARG A 63 -19.67 -7.92 -0.04
N GLU A 64 -18.79 -6.92 -0.06
CA GLU A 64 -19.12 -5.50 -0.22
C GLU A 64 -19.89 -5.25 -1.53
N THR A 65 -20.93 -4.43 -1.49
CA THR A 65 -21.62 -3.99 -2.72
C THR A 65 -20.91 -2.77 -3.27
N ILE A 66 -20.52 -2.82 -4.55
CA ILE A 66 -19.81 -1.75 -5.26
C ILE A 66 -20.64 -1.39 -6.49
N ASP A 67 -20.77 -0.10 -6.77
CA ASP A 67 -21.47 0.38 -7.96
C ASP A 67 -20.75 -0.04 -9.25
N PRO A 68 -21.49 -0.41 -10.32
CA PRO A 68 -20.89 -0.83 -11.59
C PRO A 68 -20.27 0.38 -12.31
N VAL A 69 -18.94 0.44 -12.34
CA VAL A 69 -18.16 1.48 -13.03
C VAL A 69 -17.33 0.82 -14.12
N SER A 70 -17.62 1.08 -15.39
CA SER A 70 -16.98 0.38 -16.52
C SER A 70 -15.71 1.05 -17.08
N ASN A 71 -15.34 2.23 -16.57
CA ASN A 71 -14.21 3.01 -17.07
C ASN A 71 -13.36 3.53 -15.91
N ILE A 72 -12.03 3.49 -16.05
CA ILE A 72 -11.09 4.12 -15.11
C ILE A 72 -10.33 5.24 -15.83
N GLN A 73 -10.07 6.34 -15.12
CA GLN A 73 -9.17 7.41 -15.54
C GLN A 73 -7.95 7.41 -14.62
N LEU A 74 -6.78 7.33 -15.22
CA LEU A 74 -5.47 7.26 -14.55
C LEU A 74 -4.61 8.47 -14.95
N TYR A 75 -3.71 8.86 -14.07
CA TYR A 75 -2.72 9.91 -14.32
C TYR A 75 -1.37 9.45 -13.77
N ALA A 76 -0.32 9.52 -14.56
CA ALA A 76 1.01 9.06 -14.15
C ALA A 76 2.12 9.75 -14.92
N ALA A 77 3.29 9.85 -14.30
CA ALA A 77 4.54 10.26 -14.92
C ALA A 77 5.27 9.06 -15.52
N ARG A 78 6.34 9.32 -16.28
CA ARG A 78 7.21 8.25 -16.82
C ARG A 78 8.03 7.62 -15.70
N GLY A 79 8.25 6.31 -15.73
CA GLY A 79 9.01 5.59 -14.69
C GLY A 79 8.27 5.42 -13.34
N GLU A 80 6.97 5.66 -13.33
CA GLU A 80 6.03 5.47 -12.21
C GLU A 80 5.17 4.21 -12.41
N TYR A 81 4.65 3.66 -11.31
CA TYR A 81 3.55 2.70 -11.35
C TYR A 81 2.21 3.34 -11.00
N GLU A 82 1.17 3.01 -11.75
CA GLU A 82 -0.20 3.47 -11.50
C GLU A 82 -1.13 2.26 -11.51
N SER A 83 -1.86 2.03 -10.41
CA SER A 83 -2.62 0.80 -10.20
C SER A 83 -4.12 1.05 -10.08
N PHE A 84 -4.91 0.10 -10.58
CA PHE A 84 -6.35 0.03 -10.32
C PHE A 84 -6.80 -1.43 -10.19
N GLN A 85 -8.01 -1.64 -9.69
CA GLN A 85 -8.61 -2.96 -9.50
C GLN A 85 -9.78 -3.16 -10.47
N ILE A 86 -9.89 -4.35 -11.03
CA ILE A 86 -11.10 -4.84 -11.69
C ILE A 86 -11.82 -5.74 -10.67
N ASN A 87 -12.87 -5.24 -10.03
CA ASN A 87 -13.75 -6.05 -9.21
C ASN A 87 -14.67 -6.89 -10.09
N ILE A 88 -14.80 -8.18 -9.77
CA ILE A 88 -15.72 -9.11 -10.42
C ILE A 88 -16.64 -9.69 -9.37
N ARG A 89 -17.96 -9.57 -9.54
CA ARG A 89 -18.96 -10.05 -8.58
C ARG A 89 -20.02 -10.91 -9.25
N ALA A 90 -20.29 -12.09 -8.69
CA ALA A 90 -21.36 -12.96 -9.16
C ALA A 90 -22.71 -12.61 -8.51
N LEU A 91 -23.68 -12.14 -9.29
CA LEU A 91 -25.04 -11.81 -8.85
C LEU A 91 -26.06 -12.93 -9.16
N GLY A 92 -25.97 -13.53 -10.34
CA GLY A 92 -26.99 -14.46 -10.88
C GLY A 92 -26.92 -15.89 -10.35
N GLY A 93 -25.80 -16.28 -9.75
CA GLY A 93 -25.53 -17.65 -9.33
C GLY A 93 -24.05 -17.82 -8.99
N ASN A 94 -23.56 -19.07 -9.00
CA ASN A 94 -22.13 -19.31 -9.08
C ASN A 94 -21.70 -19.19 -10.54
N LEU A 95 -20.54 -18.60 -10.79
CA LEU A 95 -19.97 -18.37 -12.12
C LEU A 95 -18.58 -19.01 -12.19
N THR A 96 -18.20 -19.50 -13.36
CA THR A 96 -17.05 -20.42 -13.50
C THR A 96 -16.06 -19.98 -14.57
N ASN A 97 -14.81 -20.46 -14.44
CA ASN A 97 -13.78 -20.37 -15.46
C ASN A 97 -13.42 -18.92 -15.86
N PHE A 98 -13.29 -18.03 -14.88
CA PHE A 98 -12.94 -16.63 -15.14
C PHE A 98 -11.53 -16.47 -15.70
N ASN A 99 -11.40 -15.63 -16.73
CA ASN A 99 -10.13 -15.19 -17.26
C ASN A 99 -10.18 -13.69 -17.61
N ILE A 100 -9.06 -12.99 -17.44
CA ILE A 100 -8.94 -11.54 -17.57
C ILE A 100 -7.74 -11.22 -18.47
N ASP A 101 -7.93 -10.31 -19.43
CA ASP A 101 -6.88 -9.79 -20.31
C ASP A 101 -7.01 -8.27 -20.40
N VAL A 102 -5.89 -7.59 -20.56
CA VAL A 102 -5.81 -6.13 -20.75
C VAL A 102 -5.08 -5.86 -22.07
N SER A 103 -5.60 -4.93 -22.87
CA SER A 103 -4.99 -4.55 -24.14
C SER A 103 -3.70 -3.74 -23.93
N ASP A 104 -2.93 -3.56 -25.00
CA ASP A 104 -1.99 -2.44 -25.04
C ASP A 104 -2.75 -1.11 -24.86
N LEU A 105 -2.07 -0.08 -24.35
CA LEU A 105 -2.62 1.28 -24.34
C LEU A 105 -2.08 2.05 -25.56
N THR A 106 -2.97 2.70 -26.29
CA THR A 106 -2.65 3.41 -27.54
C THR A 106 -3.02 4.88 -27.47
N SER A 107 -2.12 5.76 -27.93
CA SER A 107 -2.40 7.19 -28.10
C SER A 107 -3.02 7.48 -29.48
N LYS A 108 -3.64 8.66 -29.63
CA LYS A 108 -4.18 9.11 -30.93
C LYS A 108 -3.14 9.21 -32.05
N ASN A 109 -1.85 9.27 -31.69
CA ASN A 109 -0.72 9.34 -32.62
C ASN A 109 -0.07 7.96 -32.85
N ASN A 110 -0.77 6.86 -32.52
CA ASN A 110 -0.30 5.48 -32.62
C ASN A 110 0.95 5.17 -31.76
N GLN A 111 1.20 5.94 -30.70
CA GLN A 111 2.21 5.57 -29.70
C GLN A 111 1.63 4.47 -28.81
N LEU A 112 2.49 3.56 -28.35
CA LEU A 112 2.10 2.33 -27.68
C LEU A 112 2.73 2.25 -26.28
N ILE A 113 1.95 1.93 -25.27
CA ILE A 113 2.44 1.30 -24.03
C ILE A 113 2.02 -0.17 -24.12
N PRO A 114 2.95 -1.09 -24.44
CA PRO A 114 2.59 -2.48 -24.65
C PRO A 114 2.22 -3.15 -23.33
N LYS A 115 1.29 -4.11 -23.39
CA LYS A 115 0.72 -4.80 -22.22
C LYS A 115 1.74 -5.60 -21.42
N SER A 116 2.96 -5.80 -21.92
CA SER A 116 4.10 -6.31 -21.15
C SER A 116 4.52 -5.39 -19.99
N ASN A 117 4.07 -4.13 -19.97
CA ASN A 117 4.23 -3.22 -18.83
C ASN A 117 3.04 -3.28 -17.84
N ILE A 118 2.05 -4.14 -18.08
CA ILE A 118 0.86 -4.31 -17.24
C ILE A 118 0.97 -5.68 -16.57
N THR A 119 1.13 -5.70 -15.25
CA THR A 119 1.11 -6.96 -14.49
C THR A 119 -0.27 -7.16 -13.88
N LEU A 120 -0.85 -8.33 -14.12
CA LEU A 120 -2.13 -8.74 -13.53
C LEU A 120 -1.89 -9.65 -12.34
N TYR A 121 -2.60 -9.38 -11.24
CA TYR A 121 -2.61 -10.23 -10.06
C TYR A 121 -4.05 -10.52 -9.62
N ARG A 122 -4.35 -11.77 -9.24
CA ARG A 122 -5.56 -12.06 -8.46
C ARG A 122 -5.26 -11.76 -7.00
N GLU A 123 -6.04 -10.87 -6.40
CA GLU A 123 -5.95 -10.58 -4.97
C GLU A 123 -6.58 -11.73 -4.17
N LYS A 124 -5.78 -12.47 -3.42
CA LYS A 124 -6.29 -13.48 -2.50
C LYS A 124 -6.79 -12.80 -1.22
N TYR A 125 -7.99 -13.20 -0.81
CA TYR A 125 -8.49 -12.89 0.53
C TYR A 125 -7.76 -13.72 1.60
N VAL A 126 -7.29 -13.04 2.63
CA VAL A 126 -6.78 -13.61 3.89
C VAL A 126 -7.74 -13.28 5.03
N ASN A 127 -7.80 -14.13 6.06
CA ASN A 127 -8.76 -13.98 7.17
C ASN A 127 -8.06 -13.46 8.42
N VAL A 128 -8.49 -12.30 8.92
CA VAL A 128 -8.09 -11.79 10.24
C VAL A 128 -9.09 -12.32 11.26
N ILE A 129 -8.66 -13.29 12.07
CA ILE A 129 -9.49 -13.95 13.09
C ILE A 129 -9.48 -13.13 14.39
N HIS A 130 -8.33 -12.58 14.77
CA HIS A 130 -8.18 -11.64 15.87
C HIS A 130 -7.76 -10.25 15.38
N SER A 131 -8.53 -9.24 15.79
CA SER A 131 -8.29 -7.82 15.45
C SER A 131 -7.08 -7.25 16.18
N SER A 132 -6.37 -6.34 15.51
CA SER A 132 -5.41 -5.42 16.12
C SER A 132 -6.00 -4.67 17.32
N PRO A 133 -5.19 -4.33 18.36
CA PRO A 133 -5.67 -3.65 19.55
C PRO A 133 -6.29 -2.29 19.22
N THR A 134 -7.56 -2.11 19.58
CA THR A 134 -8.30 -0.87 19.36
C THR A 134 -8.80 -0.30 20.68
N ASN A 135 -8.65 1.01 20.88
CA ASN A 135 -9.31 1.72 21.98
C ASN A 135 -10.44 2.60 21.46
N SER A 136 -11.48 2.80 22.29
CA SER A 136 -12.69 3.56 21.97
C SER A 136 -12.47 5.06 21.71
N ARG A 137 -11.26 5.57 21.91
CA ARG A 137 -10.86 6.96 21.65
C ARG A 137 -9.88 7.09 20.48
N SER A 138 -9.73 6.05 19.66
CA SER A 138 -8.80 6.08 18.53
C SER A 138 -9.30 6.98 17.41
N LYS A 139 -8.45 7.90 16.95
CA LYS A 139 -8.64 8.63 15.68
C LYS A 139 -8.32 7.75 14.46
N ASN A 140 -7.76 6.56 14.70
CA ASN A 140 -7.36 5.59 13.69
C ASN A 140 -7.64 4.17 14.22
N PRO A 141 -8.91 3.71 14.26
CA PRO A 141 -9.24 2.36 14.72
C PRO A 141 -8.89 1.30 13.66
N SER A 142 -8.74 0.05 14.09
CA SER A 142 -8.79 -1.09 13.17
C SER A 142 -10.20 -1.24 12.57
N LEU A 143 -10.28 -1.84 11.38
CA LEU A 143 -11.51 -2.25 10.71
C LEU A 143 -12.09 -3.56 11.27
N GLY A 144 -11.35 -4.27 12.12
CA GLY A 144 -11.79 -5.45 12.86
C GLY A 144 -11.48 -6.79 12.17
N THR A 145 -12.19 -7.83 12.58
CA THR A 145 -12.03 -9.19 12.04
C THR A 145 -12.74 -9.35 10.69
N GLY A 146 -12.25 -10.27 9.86
CA GLY A 146 -12.87 -10.59 8.56
C GLY A 146 -11.89 -10.84 7.43
N TRP A 147 -12.42 -10.84 6.20
CA TRP A 147 -11.68 -11.16 4.99
C TRP A 147 -11.14 -9.91 4.31
N TYR A 148 -9.82 -9.86 4.15
CA TYR A 148 -9.08 -8.76 3.54
C TYR A 148 -8.37 -9.24 2.28
N ALA A 149 -8.59 -8.57 1.15
CA ALA A 149 -7.76 -8.73 -0.04
C ALA A 149 -6.37 -8.16 0.26
N ASP A 150 -5.32 -8.99 0.14
CA ASP A 150 -3.93 -8.56 0.38
C ASP A 150 -2.88 -9.31 -0.45
N ALA A 151 -2.95 -10.64 -0.56
CA ALA A 151 -1.89 -11.41 -1.23
C ALA A 151 -2.03 -11.38 -2.75
N LEU A 152 -0.96 -11.05 -3.48
CA LEU A 152 -1.03 -10.89 -4.94
C LEU A 152 -0.52 -12.14 -5.67
N ILE A 153 -1.46 -12.92 -6.24
CA ILE A 153 -1.14 -14.10 -7.06
C ILE A 153 -0.97 -13.63 -8.52
N PRO A 154 0.23 -13.64 -9.11
CA PRO A 154 0.45 -13.13 -10.45
C PRO A 154 -0.11 -14.07 -11.55
N PHE A 155 -0.53 -13.49 -12.68
CA PHE A 155 -1.02 -14.26 -13.84
C PHE A 155 0.11 -14.92 -14.64
N VAL A 156 1.28 -14.30 -14.65
CA VAL A 156 2.51 -14.78 -15.30
C VAL A 156 3.67 -14.62 -14.32
N ASN A 157 4.69 -15.46 -14.45
CA ASN A 157 5.90 -15.36 -13.66
C ASN A 157 6.57 -13.98 -13.93
N PRO A 158 6.74 -13.10 -12.92
CA PRO A 158 7.12 -11.72 -13.17
C PRO A 158 8.57 -11.56 -13.66
N GLN A 159 9.41 -12.60 -13.58
CA GLN A 159 10.77 -12.61 -14.10
C GLN A 159 10.86 -13.21 -15.52
N THR A 160 10.14 -14.29 -15.82
CA THR A 160 10.24 -15.02 -17.09
C THR A 160 9.11 -14.73 -18.08
N GLN A 161 8.04 -14.07 -17.64
CA GLN A 161 6.80 -13.82 -18.40
C GLN A 161 6.08 -15.11 -18.88
N HIS A 162 6.51 -16.28 -18.40
CA HIS A 162 5.83 -17.55 -18.64
C HIS A 162 4.55 -17.63 -17.81
N LYS A 163 3.53 -18.33 -18.32
CA LYS A 163 2.30 -18.55 -17.57
C LYS A 163 2.52 -19.37 -16.30
N LEU A 164 1.71 -19.08 -15.28
CA LEU A 164 1.66 -19.83 -14.02
C LEU A 164 0.39 -20.69 -14.00
N GLU A 165 0.53 -21.97 -14.36
CA GLU A 165 -0.57 -22.94 -14.42
C GLU A 165 -0.18 -24.21 -13.64
N GLY A 166 -1.14 -24.82 -12.92
CA GLY A 166 -0.93 -26.07 -12.17
C GLY A 166 -0.23 -25.94 -10.81
N ASN A 167 -0.07 -24.71 -10.31
CA ASN A 167 0.47 -24.44 -8.97
C ASN A 167 -0.59 -24.70 -7.87
N GLU A 168 -0.18 -24.67 -6.61
CA GLU A 168 -1.10 -24.75 -5.45
C GLU A 168 -2.11 -23.58 -5.46
N LEU A 169 -1.63 -22.39 -5.82
CA LEU A 169 -2.43 -21.17 -5.98
C LEU A 169 -2.20 -20.60 -7.39
N ASN A 170 -3.22 -20.62 -8.23
CA ASN A 170 -3.20 -20.06 -9.59
C ASN A 170 -4.06 -18.80 -9.65
N ALA A 171 -3.65 -17.76 -10.40
CA ALA A 171 -4.46 -16.55 -10.55
C ALA A 171 -5.72 -16.80 -11.39
N VAL A 172 -5.58 -17.55 -12.49
CA VAL A 172 -6.66 -17.93 -13.41
C VAL A 172 -6.48 -19.39 -13.88
N PRO A 173 -7.56 -20.08 -14.29
CA PRO A 173 -8.95 -19.67 -14.13
C PRO A 173 -9.38 -19.72 -12.65
N PHE A 174 -10.51 -19.08 -12.34
CA PHE A 174 -11.14 -19.18 -11.02
C PHE A 174 -12.66 -19.17 -11.12
N ASP A 175 -13.32 -19.60 -10.04
CA ASP A 175 -14.77 -19.61 -9.91
C ASP A 175 -15.21 -18.62 -8.82
N LEU A 176 -16.42 -18.06 -8.96
CA LEU A 176 -17.03 -17.16 -7.98
C LEU A 176 -18.34 -17.73 -7.46
N ARG A 177 -18.53 -17.68 -6.13
CA ARG A 177 -19.82 -17.97 -5.52
C ARG A 177 -20.73 -16.74 -5.58
N LYS A 178 -22.04 -16.97 -5.59
CA LYS A 178 -23.04 -15.89 -5.55
C LYS A 178 -22.79 -14.94 -4.37
N GLY A 179 -22.67 -13.65 -4.67
CA GLY A 179 -22.50 -12.57 -3.70
C GLY A 179 -21.06 -12.32 -3.25
N GLU A 180 -20.08 -13.06 -3.78
CA GLU A 180 -18.66 -12.84 -3.50
C GLU A 180 -18.01 -11.99 -4.61
N ASN A 181 -17.06 -11.15 -4.18
CA ASN A 181 -16.18 -10.34 -5.01
C ASN A 181 -14.86 -11.10 -5.26
N GLN A 182 -14.26 -10.91 -6.43
CA GLN A 182 -12.86 -11.20 -6.70
C GLN A 182 -12.22 -9.96 -7.35
N PRO A 183 -11.37 -9.22 -6.62
CA PRO A 183 -10.55 -8.17 -7.18
C PRO A 183 -9.39 -8.74 -8.00
N ILE A 184 -9.11 -8.09 -9.14
CA ILE A 184 -7.92 -8.30 -9.95
C ILE A 184 -7.15 -6.98 -9.99
N LEU A 185 -5.96 -6.94 -9.39
CA LEU A 185 -5.07 -5.80 -9.48
C LEU A 185 -4.47 -5.71 -10.89
N VAL A 186 -4.57 -4.53 -11.48
CA VAL A 186 -3.90 -4.12 -12.72
C VAL A 186 -2.81 -3.14 -12.34
N ASP A 187 -1.56 -3.61 -12.30
CA ASP A 187 -0.38 -2.82 -11.92
C ASP A 187 0.36 -2.40 -13.20
N LEU A 188 0.12 -1.16 -13.64
CA LEU A 188 0.66 -0.59 -14.88
C LEU A 188 1.93 0.20 -14.57
N PHE A 189 3.06 -0.21 -15.16
CA PHE A 189 4.27 0.60 -15.22
C PHE A 189 4.22 1.53 -16.44
N ILE A 190 4.61 2.79 -16.27
CA ILE A 190 4.79 3.72 -17.39
C ILE A 190 6.25 3.67 -17.87
N PRO A 191 6.54 3.22 -19.10
CA PRO A 191 7.91 3.21 -19.62
C PRO A 191 8.58 4.58 -19.56
N ARG A 192 9.88 4.61 -19.29
CA ARG A 192 10.66 5.87 -19.17
C ARG A 192 10.72 6.64 -20.49
N ASP A 193 10.68 5.93 -21.61
CA ASP A 193 10.64 6.42 -22.98
C ASP A 193 9.21 6.63 -23.53
N ALA A 194 8.17 6.31 -22.75
CA ALA A 194 6.78 6.58 -23.14
C ALA A 194 6.59 8.06 -23.46
N GLN A 195 5.77 8.36 -24.46
CA GLN A 195 5.58 9.73 -24.91
C GLN A 195 4.47 10.40 -24.07
N PRO A 196 4.63 11.66 -23.62
CA PRO A 196 3.58 12.35 -22.89
C PRO A 196 2.30 12.52 -23.73
N GLY A 197 1.13 12.30 -23.13
CA GLY A 197 -0.15 12.41 -23.84
C GLY A 197 -1.26 11.52 -23.28
N ASP A 198 -2.39 11.49 -23.99
CA ASP A 198 -3.55 10.67 -23.65
C ASP A 198 -3.47 9.31 -24.36
N TYR A 199 -3.62 8.23 -23.59
CA TYR A 199 -3.66 6.85 -24.03
C TYR A 199 -4.99 6.21 -23.65
N SER A 200 -5.40 5.22 -24.45
CA SER A 200 -6.62 4.44 -24.20
C SER A 200 -6.41 2.95 -24.47
N GLY A 201 -7.10 2.12 -23.70
CA GLY A 201 -7.13 0.67 -23.86
C GLY A 201 -8.38 0.07 -23.21
N THR A 202 -8.41 -1.25 -23.10
CA THR A 202 -9.54 -1.99 -22.52
C THR A 202 -9.08 -3.11 -21.61
N PHE A 203 -9.92 -3.45 -20.64
CA PHE A 203 -9.84 -4.72 -19.91
C PHE A 203 -11.04 -5.58 -20.26
N THR A 204 -10.83 -6.88 -20.42
CA THR A 204 -11.90 -7.84 -20.74
C THR A 204 -11.94 -8.95 -19.70
N VAL A 205 -13.10 -9.11 -19.07
CA VAL A 205 -13.44 -10.23 -18.18
C VAL A 205 -14.24 -11.24 -18.97
N ARG A 206 -13.87 -12.51 -18.92
CA ARG A 206 -14.53 -13.63 -19.60
C ARG A 206 -14.85 -14.72 -18.59
N SER A 207 -16.00 -15.37 -18.72
CA SER A 207 -16.38 -16.59 -18.00
C SER A 207 -17.10 -17.56 -18.95
N ASP A 208 -17.49 -18.75 -18.49
CA ASP A 208 -18.33 -19.66 -19.29
C ASP A 208 -19.74 -19.08 -19.59
N GLN A 209 -20.15 -18.03 -18.86
CA GLN A 209 -21.52 -17.47 -18.90
C GLN A 209 -21.58 -16.10 -19.57
N GLU A 210 -20.66 -15.18 -19.25
CA GLU A 210 -20.72 -13.78 -19.69
C GLU A 210 -19.33 -13.24 -20.05
N ASN A 211 -19.31 -12.28 -20.99
CA ASN A 211 -18.12 -11.49 -21.33
C ASN A 211 -18.43 -10.01 -21.06
N PHE A 212 -17.50 -9.31 -20.42
CA PHE A 212 -17.57 -7.88 -20.14
C PHE A 212 -16.28 -7.18 -20.62
N THR A 213 -16.42 -5.98 -21.17
CA THR A 213 -15.27 -5.14 -21.54
C THR A 213 -15.45 -3.74 -20.97
N GLY A 214 -14.47 -3.30 -20.17
CA GLY A 214 -14.37 -1.92 -19.68
C GLY A 214 -13.22 -1.16 -20.35
N LYS A 215 -13.13 0.14 -20.09
CA LYS A 215 -12.13 1.04 -20.69
C LYS A 215 -11.10 1.53 -19.66
N ILE A 216 -9.89 1.71 -20.15
CA ILE A 216 -8.78 2.34 -19.44
C ILE A 216 -8.47 3.63 -20.20
N SER A 217 -8.48 4.75 -19.49
CA SER A 217 -8.00 6.05 -19.97
C SER A 217 -6.81 6.46 -19.11
N LEU A 218 -5.71 6.85 -19.74
CA LEU A 218 -4.47 7.23 -19.06
C LEU A 218 -3.97 8.56 -19.61
N LYS A 219 -3.62 9.49 -18.73
CA LYS A 219 -2.84 10.68 -19.07
C LYS A 219 -1.40 10.48 -18.58
N VAL A 220 -0.46 10.37 -19.52
CA VAL A 220 0.98 10.41 -19.23
C VAL A 220 1.41 11.88 -19.15
N TRP A 221 1.92 12.28 -17.99
CA TRP A 221 2.46 13.61 -17.75
C TRP A 221 3.86 13.80 -18.37
N ASP A 222 4.19 15.04 -18.73
CA ASP A 222 5.48 15.41 -19.35
C ASP A 222 6.63 15.58 -18.33
N PHE A 223 6.80 14.59 -17.46
CA PHE A 223 7.95 14.42 -16.58
C PHE A 223 8.21 12.94 -16.27
N GLU A 224 9.25 12.66 -15.48
CA GLU A 224 9.69 11.31 -15.15
C GLU A 224 10.05 11.23 -13.67
N LEU A 225 9.62 10.17 -12.98
CA LEU A 225 10.07 9.88 -11.61
C LEU A 225 11.42 9.16 -11.64
N PRO A 226 12.34 9.44 -10.71
CA PRO A 226 13.64 8.79 -10.71
C PRO A 226 13.54 7.28 -10.46
N LEU A 227 14.53 6.54 -10.94
CA LEU A 227 14.68 5.11 -10.64
C LEU A 227 15.06 4.91 -9.17
N LYS A 228 16.08 5.63 -8.73
CA LYS A 228 16.55 5.71 -7.34
C LYS A 228 15.63 6.68 -6.58
N PRO A 229 14.89 6.27 -5.54
CA PRO A 229 14.03 7.19 -4.78
C PRO A 229 14.87 8.18 -3.96
N SER A 230 14.29 9.35 -3.77
CA SER A 230 14.79 10.43 -2.90
C SER A 230 14.41 10.18 -1.43
N LEU A 231 13.32 9.44 -1.16
CA LEU A 231 13.02 8.91 0.17
C LEU A 231 13.86 7.65 0.43
N HIS A 232 14.79 7.71 1.39
CA HIS A 232 15.59 6.56 1.78
C HIS A 232 14.77 5.48 2.52
N SER A 233 15.25 4.24 2.53
CA SER A 233 14.60 3.19 3.31
C SER A 233 15.55 2.11 3.83
N SER A 234 15.06 1.32 4.80
CA SER A 234 15.73 0.17 5.42
C SER A 234 14.68 -0.86 5.82
N PHE A 235 14.33 -1.78 4.93
CA PHE A 235 13.30 -2.80 5.17
C PHE A 235 13.97 -4.16 5.31
N LEU A 236 13.94 -4.72 6.52
CA LEU A 236 14.73 -5.92 6.85
C LEU A 236 14.08 -7.20 6.33
N VAL A 237 14.91 -8.13 5.87
CA VAL A 237 14.53 -9.45 5.35
C VAL A 237 15.43 -10.48 6.03
N TRP A 238 14.83 -11.47 6.71
CA TRP A 238 15.55 -12.33 7.66
C TRP A 238 15.74 -13.76 7.14
N GLU A 239 14.74 -14.32 6.44
CA GLU A 239 14.77 -15.67 5.88
C GLU A 239 15.12 -15.66 4.39
N GLU A 240 14.43 -14.80 3.63
CA GLU A 240 14.56 -14.72 2.17
C GLU A 240 15.89 -14.05 1.78
N ASN A 241 16.51 -14.54 0.71
CA ASN A 241 17.83 -14.07 0.26
C ASN A 241 18.10 -14.16 -1.25
N SER A 242 17.11 -14.59 -2.04
CA SER A 242 17.19 -14.69 -3.49
C SER A 242 17.24 -13.32 -4.18
N LYS A 243 17.96 -13.27 -5.31
CA LYS A 243 18.01 -12.09 -6.19
C LYS A 243 16.62 -11.69 -6.71
N SER A 244 15.75 -12.67 -6.99
CA SER A 244 14.38 -12.43 -7.44
C SER A 244 13.55 -11.69 -6.38
N ALA A 245 13.76 -11.99 -5.08
CA ALA A 245 13.14 -11.23 -3.99
C ALA A 245 13.69 -9.80 -3.89
N TRP A 246 15.01 -9.60 -4.02
CA TRP A 246 15.60 -8.24 -4.06
C TRP A 246 15.03 -7.41 -5.21
N ILE A 247 14.91 -7.98 -6.41
CA ILE A 247 14.28 -7.35 -7.57
C ILE A 247 12.82 -7.00 -7.28
N GLU A 248 12.03 -7.91 -6.72
CA GLU A 248 10.61 -7.66 -6.45
C GLU A 248 10.40 -6.56 -5.38
N ILE A 249 11.25 -6.49 -4.35
CA ILE A 249 11.20 -5.42 -3.34
C ILE A 249 11.62 -4.08 -3.96
N LEU A 250 12.69 -4.06 -4.78
CA LEU A 250 13.22 -2.84 -5.40
C LEU A 250 12.27 -2.22 -6.44
N LYS A 251 11.43 -3.02 -7.14
CA LYS A 251 10.32 -2.49 -7.97
C LYS A 251 9.37 -1.57 -7.20
N HIS A 252 9.30 -1.70 -5.88
CA HIS A 252 8.48 -0.87 -5.01
C HIS A 252 9.22 0.35 -4.45
N LYS A 253 10.44 0.65 -4.96
CA LYS A 253 11.33 1.72 -4.51
C LYS A 253 11.70 1.62 -3.02
N ILE A 254 11.70 0.40 -2.48
CA ILE A 254 12.08 0.08 -1.10
C ILE A 254 13.44 -0.60 -1.09
N MET A 255 14.32 -0.20 -0.17
CA MET A 255 15.67 -0.76 -0.03
C MET A 255 15.65 -1.99 0.90
N PRO A 256 15.91 -3.20 0.37
CA PRO A 256 15.96 -4.41 1.17
C PRO A 256 17.25 -4.48 2.00
N VAL A 257 17.12 -4.93 3.25
CA VAL A 257 18.25 -5.20 4.15
C VAL A 257 18.33 -6.69 4.41
N GLY A 258 19.23 -7.35 3.68
CA GLY A 258 19.48 -8.78 3.75
C GLY A 258 20.81 -9.17 3.11
N LYS A 259 20.97 -10.42 2.70
CA LYS A 259 22.21 -10.97 2.11
C LYS A 259 22.30 -10.71 0.60
N ILE A 260 22.40 -9.44 0.21
CA ILE A 260 22.66 -9.04 -1.19
C ILE A 260 24.06 -9.53 -1.58
N GLN A 261 24.19 -10.17 -2.75
CA GLN A 261 25.48 -10.61 -3.28
C GLN A 261 26.21 -9.45 -3.96
N LEU A 262 27.50 -9.29 -3.69
CA LEU A 262 28.33 -8.22 -4.28
C LEU A 262 28.34 -8.26 -5.82
N SER A 263 28.19 -9.44 -6.41
CA SER A 263 28.09 -9.64 -7.86
C SER A 263 26.80 -9.11 -8.48
N ASP A 264 25.73 -8.98 -7.71
CA ASP A 264 24.43 -8.50 -8.18
C ASP A 264 24.28 -6.98 -8.04
N GLU A 265 25.08 -6.33 -7.19
CA GLU A 265 24.91 -4.91 -6.84
C GLU A 265 24.82 -3.98 -8.05
N ARG A 266 25.70 -4.14 -9.04
CA ARG A 266 25.70 -3.26 -10.22
C ARG A 266 24.38 -3.33 -10.99
N GLU A 267 23.83 -4.53 -11.17
CA GLU A 267 22.52 -4.73 -11.82
C GLU A 267 21.39 -4.17 -10.95
N LEU A 268 21.39 -4.46 -9.65
CA LEU A 268 20.38 -3.98 -8.71
C LEU A 268 20.36 -2.45 -8.60
N ILE A 269 21.50 -1.79 -8.72
CA ILE A 269 21.60 -0.33 -8.73
C ILE A 269 21.09 0.25 -10.06
N ASP A 270 21.56 -0.28 -11.19
CA ASP A 270 21.38 0.35 -12.51
C ASP A 270 20.02 0.04 -13.14
N GLN A 271 19.44 -1.12 -12.84
CA GLN A 271 18.13 -1.55 -13.37
C GLN A 271 17.00 -1.40 -12.36
N TRP A 272 17.29 -1.61 -11.08
CA TRP A 272 16.27 -1.72 -10.02
C TRP A 272 16.35 -0.59 -8.96
N GLY A 273 17.32 0.31 -9.05
CA GLY A 273 17.38 1.51 -8.22
C GLY A 273 17.85 1.29 -6.79
N LEU A 274 18.60 0.22 -6.49
CA LEU A 274 19.27 0.05 -5.20
C LEU A 274 20.13 1.28 -4.87
N THR A 275 19.89 1.91 -3.72
CA THR A 275 20.62 3.11 -3.27
C THR A 275 21.47 2.90 -2.03
N SER A 276 21.16 1.91 -1.19
CA SER A 276 21.81 1.74 0.11
C SER A 276 22.05 0.28 0.50
N VAL A 277 23.06 0.04 1.32
CA VAL A 277 23.35 -1.28 1.92
C VAL A 277 23.75 -1.11 3.38
N ARG A 278 23.14 -1.91 4.25
CA ARG A 278 23.53 -2.05 5.67
C ARG A 278 24.79 -2.91 5.75
N LEU A 279 25.87 -2.37 6.32
CA LEU A 279 27.07 -3.13 6.63
C LEU A 279 26.83 -4.09 7.82
N PRO A 280 27.50 -5.26 7.87
CA PRO A 280 27.16 -6.38 8.76
C PRO A 280 27.63 -6.19 10.22
N PHE A 281 27.53 -4.98 10.77
CA PHE A 281 27.95 -4.65 12.13
C PHE A 281 26.73 -4.42 13.03
N TRP A 282 26.50 -5.35 13.95
CA TRP A 282 25.44 -5.30 14.97
C TRP A 282 26.05 -5.41 16.36
N SER A 283 25.74 -4.47 17.26
CA SER A 283 26.33 -4.46 18.60
C SER A 283 25.69 -5.47 19.55
N GLY A 284 24.47 -5.94 19.25
CA GLY A 284 23.65 -6.73 20.18
C GLY A 284 22.80 -5.90 21.13
N ALA A 285 22.82 -4.57 21.06
CA ALA A 285 22.00 -3.73 21.91
C ALA A 285 20.64 -3.43 21.27
N ASP A 286 19.63 -4.12 21.78
CA ASP A 286 18.23 -3.79 21.60
C ASP A 286 17.60 -3.36 22.95
N TYR A 287 16.32 -3.01 22.95
CA TYR A 287 15.57 -2.68 24.16
C TYR A 287 15.64 -3.77 25.23
N HIS A 288 15.64 -5.07 24.87
CA HIS A 288 15.71 -6.17 25.81
C HIS A 288 17.10 -6.34 26.43
N ASN A 289 18.13 -6.43 25.59
CA ASN A 289 19.47 -6.85 26.03
C ASN A 289 20.24 -5.74 26.75
N CYS A 290 20.09 -4.47 26.33
CA CYS A 290 20.83 -3.32 26.87
C CYS A 290 22.35 -3.56 27.06
N GLN A 291 22.98 -4.35 26.19
CA GLN A 291 24.42 -4.66 26.20
C GLN A 291 25.00 -4.49 24.79
N MET A 292 26.18 -3.89 24.69
CA MET A 292 26.89 -3.72 23.42
C MET A 292 28.18 -4.54 23.44
N LYS A 293 28.41 -5.29 22.36
CA LYS A 293 29.74 -5.80 22.01
C LYS A 293 30.73 -4.62 21.84
N PRO A 294 32.04 -4.85 22.03
CA PRO A 294 33.06 -3.86 21.69
C PRO A 294 32.89 -3.31 20.27
N ALA A 295 33.20 -2.03 20.08
CA ALA A 295 33.11 -1.41 18.76
C ALA A 295 34.09 -2.07 17.77
N PRO A 296 33.65 -2.42 16.55
CA PRO A 296 34.57 -2.85 15.50
C PRO A 296 35.57 -1.74 15.21
N SER A 297 36.79 -2.12 14.83
CA SER A 297 37.85 -1.18 14.48
C SER A 297 37.50 -0.40 13.21
N VAL A 298 38.12 0.76 13.03
CA VAL A 298 37.94 1.60 11.83
C VAL A 298 38.30 0.83 10.56
N ASP A 299 39.33 -0.01 10.62
CA ASP A 299 39.82 -0.77 9.46
C ASP A 299 38.90 -1.94 9.13
N GLU A 300 38.29 -2.62 10.11
CA GLU A 300 37.26 -3.63 9.85
C GLU A 300 36.06 -3.03 9.10
N ILE A 301 35.58 -1.85 9.53
CA ILE A 301 34.45 -1.17 8.87
C ILE A 301 34.84 -0.73 7.45
N LYS A 302 36.04 -0.14 7.26
CA LYS A 302 36.55 0.24 5.93
C LYS A 302 36.72 -0.96 5.01
N ASN A 303 37.25 -2.07 5.51
CA ASN A 303 37.46 -3.31 4.74
C ASN A 303 36.14 -4.01 4.38
N ALA A 304 35.07 -3.79 5.15
CA ALA A 304 33.72 -4.18 4.75
C ALA A 304 33.17 -3.23 3.66
N ALA A 305 33.24 -1.92 3.90
CA ALA A 305 32.72 -0.90 2.98
C ALA A 305 33.37 -0.96 1.59
N ALA A 306 34.69 -1.17 1.51
CA ALA A 306 35.45 -1.21 0.26
C ALA A 306 35.13 -2.40 -0.67
N LYS A 307 34.24 -3.32 -0.26
CA LYS A 307 33.74 -4.43 -1.08
C LYS A 307 32.53 -4.07 -1.94
N HIS A 308 31.79 -3.05 -1.52
CA HIS A 308 30.53 -2.63 -2.15
C HIS A 308 30.78 -1.62 -3.29
N GLN A 309 29.80 -1.44 -4.16
CA GLN A 309 29.84 -0.40 -5.20
C GLN A 309 30.00 1.01 -4.59
N PRO A 310 30.82 1.90 -5.20
CA PRO A 310 31.15 3.21 -4.62
C PRO A 310 30.01 4.24 -4.65
N ASP A 311 28.94 3.97 -5.42
CA ASP A 311 27.74 4.81 -5.51
C ASP A 311 26.59 4.34 -4.59
N LEU A 312 26.85 3.38 -3.71
CA LEU A 312 25.91 2.97 -2.64
C LEU A 312 26.09 3.82 -1.38
N PHE A 313 24.97 4.20 -0.78
CA PHE A 313 24.91 4.74 0.57
C PHE A 313 25.12 3.62 1.60
N LEU A 314 26.33 3.54 2.15
CA LEU A 314 26.71 2.53 3.13
C LEU A 314 26.50 3.04 4.56
N TYR A 315 25.82 2.24 5.38
CA TYR A 315 25.54 2.59 6.77
C TYR A 315 25.68 1.41 7.72
N VAL A 316 25.93 1.72 8.99
CA VAL A 316 25.88 0.78 10.11
C VAL A 316 24.63 1.07 10.94
N TYR A 317 23.91 0.01 11.30
CA TYR A 317 22.76 0.05 12.21
C TYR A 317 23.09 -0.81 13.44
N PRO A 318 23.62 -0.23 14.54
CA PRO A 318 24.20 -0.98 15.64
C PRO A 318 23.31 -1.11 16.87
N VAL A 319 22.24 -0.31 17.02
CA VAL A 319 21.40 -0.23 18.23
C VAL A 319 19.90 -0.06 17.92
N ASP A 320 19.03 -0.75 18.65
CA ASP A 320 17.57 -0.75 18.43
C ASP A 320 16.77 -0.43 19.71
N GLU A 321 15.88 0.58 19.69
CA GLU A 321 15.05 1.05 20.81
C GLU A 321 15.78 1.21 22.18
N ILE A 322 17.03 1.67 22.17
CA ILE A 322 17.90 1.68 23.38
C ILE A 322 17.64 2.80 24.40
N ASP A 323 16.56 3.59 24.26
CA ASP A 323 16.22 4.73 25.13
C ASP A 323 16.26 4.43 26.64
N ARG A 324 15.92 3.19 27.03
CA ARG A 324 15.92 2.75 28.43
C ARG A 324 17.29 2.28 28.96
N CYS A 325 18.27 2.06 28.09
CA CYS A 325 19.55 1.42 28.38
C CYS A 325 20.61 2.42 28.92
N LYS A 326 20.48 2.80 30.19
CA LYS A 326 21.30 3.84 30.86
C LYS A 326 22.82 3.60 30.81
N ASN A 327 23.25 2.35 30.70
CA ASN A 327 24.65 1.90 30.70
C ASN A 327 25.36 2.05 29.34
N LEU A 328 24.64 2.32 28.24
CA LEU A 328 25.22 2.26 26.89
C LEU A 328 25.88 3.56 26.40
N LYS A 329 25.87 4.64 27.18
CA LYS A 329 26.41 5.96 26.77
C LYS A 329 27.87 5.91 26.29
N GLN A 330 28.75 5.21 27.00
CA GLN A 330 30.17 5.10 26.60
C GLN A 330 30.36 4.22 25.35
N PRO A 331 29.92 2.95 25.30
CA PRO A 331 30.12 2.12 24.13
C PRO A 331 29.44 2.70 22.88
N MET A 332 28.29 3.37 23.00
CA MET A 332 27.67 4.04 21.85
C MET A 332 28.53 5.18 21.29
N ARG A 333 29.23 5.95 22.13
CA ARG A 333 30.22 6.95 21.67
C ARG A 333 31.44 6.31 21.00
N GLU A 334 31.85 5.12 21.43
CA GLU A 334 32.96 4.37 20.81
C GLU A 334 32.57 3.83 19.43
N TRP A 335 31.40 3.20 19.31
CA TRP A 335 30.80 2.79 18.05
C TRP A 335 30.66 3.98 17.08
N ALA A 336 30.02 5.06 17.52
CA ALA A 336 29.83 6.29 16.72
C ALA A 336 31.18 6.86 16.20
N ARG A 337 32.22 6.95 17.06
CA ARG A 337 33.55 7.41 16.63
C ARG A 337 34.19 6.50 15.58
N ASN A 338 34.08 5.18 15.72
CA ASN A 338 34.71 4.24 14.79
C ASN A 338 33.98 4.22 13.44
N ILE A 339 32.64 4.19 13.45
CA ILE A 339 31.81 4.32 12.24
C ILE A 339 32.13 5.62 11.49
N LYS A 340 32.15 6.75 12.21
CA LYS A 340 32.41 8.06 11.60
C LYS A 340 33.82 8.16 10.99
N LYS A 341 34.84 7.60 11.65
CA LYS A 341 36.22 7.50 11.13
C LYS A 341 36.37 6.54 9.95
N ALA A 342 35.46 5.58 9.80
CA ALA A 342 35.43 4.69 8.64
C ALA A 342 34.83 5.36 7.40
N GLY A 343 34.07 6.45 7.56
CA GLY A 343 33.49 7.21 6.45
C GLY A 343 32.12 6.70 5.98
N VAL A 344 31.42 5.92 6.82
CA VAL A 344 30.08 5.38 6.55
C VAL A 344 29.07 5.96 7.54
N ALA A 345 27.78 5.95 7.21
CA ALA A 345 26.75 6.57 8.05
C ALA A 345 26.42 5.71 9.28
N ASN A 346 26.02 6.35 10.38
CA ASN A 346 25.55 5.68 11.59
C ASN A 346 24.04 5.89 11.79
N LEU A 347 23.26 4.81 11.76
CA LEU A 347 21.80 4.78 11.95
C LEU A 347 21.46 4.22 13.33
N ALA A 348 20.60 4.88 14.10
CA ALA A 348 20.13 4.40 15.40
C ALA A 348 18.60 4.53 15.54
N VAL A 349 17.92 3.46 15.99
CA VAL A 349 16.53 3.56 16.46
C VAL A 349 16.56 3.97 17.93
N MET A 350 16.32 5.26 18.19
CA MET A 350 16.17 5.83 19.53
C MET A 350 15.79 7.31 19.44
N THR A 351 15.29 7.89 20.54
CA THR A 351 15.16 9.35 20.65
C THR A 351 16.53 10.04 20.51
N PRO A 352 16.65 11.14 19.73
CA PRO A 352 17.90 11.90 19.65
C PRO A 352 18.41 12.36 21.02
N ILE A 353 19.73 12.20 21.24
CA ILE A 353 20.42 12.70 22.44
C ILE A 353 21.61 13.59 22.05
N GLN A 354 21.74 14.71 22.74
CA GLN A 354 22.70 15.76 22.41
C GLN A 354 24.13 15.23 22.35
N GLU A 355 24.52 14.32 23.25
CA GLU A 355 25.88 13.78 23.30
C GLU A 355 26.29 12.91 22.09
N LEU A 356 25.38 12.68 21.14
CA LEU A 356 25.62 11.92 19.90
C LEU A 356 25.40 12.74 18.62
N TYR A 357 24.80 13.93 18.69
CA TYR A 357 24.75 14.89 17.56
C TYR A 357 25.57 16.17 17.78
N ASP A 358 26.04 16.43 19.00
CA ASP A 358 26.94 17.54 19.30
C ASP A 358 28.30 17.36 18.59
N GLN A 359 28.53 18.26 17.64
CA GLN A 359 29.66 18.28 16.73
C GLN A 359 31.02 18.45 17.42
N ASN A 360 31.05 18.94 18.67
CA ASN A 360 32.26 19.07 19.47
C ASN A 360 32.91 17.70 19.80
N PHE A 361 32.12 16.62 19.84
CA PHE A 361 32.61 15.27 20.18
C PHE A 361 33.08 14.46 18.96
N PHE A 362 32.70 14.85 17.74
CA PHE A 362 32.93 14.06 16.51
C PHE A 362 33.45 14.91 15.34
N ALA A 363 34.35 15.85 15.63
CA ALA A 363 35.10 16.64 14.64
C ALA A 363 34.23 17.43 13.64
N GLY A 364 33.24 18.17 14.14
CA GLY A 364 32.43 19.08 13.33
C GLY A 364 31.24 18.44 12.62
N LYS A 365 30.88 17.20 12.98
CA LYS A 365 29.75 16.44 12.42
C LYS A 365 29.00 15.70 13.53
N PRO A 366 27.74 15.27 13.34
CA PRO A 366 27.09 14.39 14.31
C PRO A 366 27.73 12.99 14.30
N GLY A 367 27.66 12.30 15.44
CA GLY A 367 28.13 10.92 15.62
C GLY A 367 27.08 9.85 15.29
N VAL A 368 25.79 10.21 15.30
CA VAL A 368 24.68 9.48 14.68
C VAL A 368 24.15 10.34 13.55
N ASP A 369 24.17 9.81 12.33
CA ASP A 369 23.75 10.51 11.11
C ASP A 369 22.25 10.38 10.88
N ILE A 370 21.68 9.18 11.14
CA ILE A 370 20.27 8.87 10.93
C ILE A 370 19.63 8.49 12.26
N TRP A 371 18.61 9.24 12.67
CA TRP A 371 17.78 8.94 13.83
C TRP A 371 16.44 8.36 13.37
N VAL A 372 16.19 7.12 13.72
CA VAL A 372 14.92 6.44 13.41
C VAL A 372 14.00 6.52 14.63
N VAL A 373 12.82 7.13 14.46
CA VAL A 373 11.89 7.39 15.56
C VAL A 373 10.45 6.98 15.20
N SER A 374 9.72 6.44 16.17
CA SER A 374 8.30 6.18 16.01
C SER A 374 7.49 7.47 16.15
N PRO A 375 6.24 7.55 15.67
CA PRO A 375 5.37 8.70 15.87
C PRO A 375 5.27 9.16 17.33
N ARG A 376 5.28 8.22 18.29
CA ARG A 376 5.32 8.52 19.72
C ARG A 376 6.63 9.15 20.19
N MET A 377 7.77 8.64 19.74
CA MET A 377 9.08 9.23 20.02
C MET A 377 9.18 10.62 19.39
N TYR A 378 8.65 10.79 18.16
CA TYR A 378 8.63 12.05 17.44
C TYR A 378 7.91 13.15 18.25
N ASP A 379 6.66 12.89 18.64
CA ASP A 379 5.86 13.83 19.43
C ASP A 379 6.45 14.09 20.82
N ALA A 380 7.00 13.06 21.49
CA ALA A 380 7.54 13.19 22.84
C ALA A 380 8.90 13.90 22.91
N ALA A 381 9.59 14.08 21.78
CA ALA A 381 10.95 14.61 21.72
C ALA A 381 11.14 15.69 20.64
N ALA A 382 10.08 16.41 20.27
CA ALA A 382 10.07 17.40 19.19
C ALA A 382 11.24 18.40 19.24
N ASP A 383 11.59 18.94 20.41
CA ASP A 383 12.72 19.86 20.57
C ASP A 383 14.06 19.20 20.21
N LYS A 384 14.31 17.99 20.73
CA LYS A 384 15.55 17.23 20.47
C LYS A 384 15.68 16.82 19.01
N ILE A 385 14.56 16.56 18.36
CA ILE A 385 14.48 16.24 16.92
C ILE A 385 14.75 17.49 16.09
N SER A 386 14.18 18.65 16.47
CA SER A 386 14.50 19.94 15.87
C SER A 386 16.00 20.24 15.98
N ASP A 387 16.60 19.99 17.15
CA ASP A 387 18.02 20.24 17.38
C ASP A 387 18.93 19.23 16.67
N ALA A 388 18.55 17.96 16.58
CA ALA A 388 19.28 16.97 15.77
C ALA A 388 19.29 17.38 14.29
N LYS A 389 18.15 17.80 13.74
CA LYS A 389 18.04 18.32 12.36
C LYS A 389 18.92 19.55 12.13
N LYS A 390 18.92 20.53 13.04
CA LYS A 390 19.80 21.72 12.97
C LYS A 390 21.30 21.35 12.98
N ASN A 391 21.67 20.24 13.62
CA ASN A 391 23.05 19.75 13.68
C ASN A 391 23.44 18.82 12.51
N GLY A 392 22.55 18.66 11.51
CA GLY A 392 22.78 17.85 10.31
C GLY A 392 22.42 16.37 10.47
N GLY A 393 21.64 16.01 11.50
CA GLY A 393 21.07 14.67 11.65
C GLY A 393 19.80 14.49 10.82
N GLU A 394 19.74 13.41 10.06
CA GLU A 394 18.53 12.95 9.39
C GLU A 394 17.55 12.33 10.39
N ILE A 395 16.26 12.46 10.11
CA ILE A 395 15.19 11.83 10.88
C ILE A 395 14.39 10.94 9.93
N TRP A 396 14.32 9.65 10.26
CA TRP A 396 13.53 8.66 9.55
C TRP A 396 12.40 8.18 10.47
N PHE A 397 11.28 7.75 9.89
CA PHE A 397 10.22 7.13 10.69
C PHE A 397 10.33 5.61 10.69
N TYR A 398 9.81 4.98 11.75
CA TYR A 398 9.38 3.59 11.71
C TYR A 398 8.01 3.44 12.35
N THR A 399 7.33 2.34 12.04
CA THR A 399 6.15 1.90 12.78
C THR A 399 6.27 0.40 13.03
N ALA A 400 5.73 -0.05 14.15
CA ALA A 400 5.63 -1.45 14.54
C ALA A 400 4.44 -1.56 15.49
N LEU A 401 3.66 -2.64 15.40
CA LEU A 401 2.48 -2.89 16.23
C LEU A 401 1.45 -1.72 16.18
N VAL A 402 0.67 -1.55 17.27
CA VAL A 402 -0.26 -0.44 17.49
C VAL A 402 0.08 0.34 18.77
N PRO A 403 1.16 1.13 18.79
CA PRO A 403 1.69 1.75 20.01
C PRO A 403 0.92 3.01 20.43
N ASP A 404 0.14 3.61 19.52
CA ASP A 404 -0.70 4.79 19.73
C ASP A 404 -2.04 4.68 18.99
N ASN A 405 -2.87 5.72 19.12
CA ASN A 405 -4.25 5.77 18.63
C ASN A 405 -4.52 6.87 17.58
N TYR A 406 -3.47 7.38 16.92
CA TYR A 406 -3.57 8.52 16.00
C TYR A 406 -2.76 8.36 14.71
N SER A 407 -1.53 7.84 14.80
CA SER A 407 -0.61 7.71 13.66
C SER A 407 -1.01 6.56 12.74
N PRO A 408 -0.48 6.50 11.51
CA PRO A 408 -0.69 5.37 10.61
C PRO A 408 -0.26 4.02 11.21
N LYS A 409 -0.90 2.92 10.78
CA LYS A 409 -0.71 1.55 11.30
C LYS A 409 -0.67 0.54 10.16
N TRP A 410 0.21 -0.46 10.27
CA TRP A 410 0.59 -1.34 9.14
C TRP A 410 0.19 -2.82 9.32
N GLN A 411 -0.75 -3.10 10.22
CA GLN A 411 -1.44 -4.41 10.27
C GLN A 411 -2.57 -4.46 9.23
N ILE A 412 -2.83 -5.66 8.70
CA ILE A 412 -3.75 -5.91 7.57
C ILE A 412 -5.14 -5.28 7.78
N ASP A 413 -5.61 -5.26 9.03
CA ASP A 413 -6.92 -4.75 9.42
C ASP A 413 -7.00 -3.21 9.53
N PHE A 414 -5.97 -2.45 9.18
CA PHE A 414 -6.04 -0.99 9.04
C PHE A 414 -6.28 -0.54 7.59
N ALA A 415 -6.99 0.58 7.43
CA ALA A 415 -7.39 1.10 6.12
C ALA A 415 -6.19 1.37 5.18
N PRO A 416 -6.28 1.11 3.85
CA PRO A 416 -5.18 1.21 2.90
C PRO A 416 -4.36 2.51 2.93
N ILE A 417 -5.04 3.64 3.15
CA ILE A 417 -4.42 4.97 3.25
C ILE A 417 -3.29 5.06 4.30
N ASN A 418 -3.29 4.20 5.33
CA ASN A 418 -2.22 4.11 6.34
C ASN A 418 -0.84 3.79 5.76
N TYR A 419 -0.79 3.02 4.67
CA TYR A 419 0.46 2.59 4.04
C TYR A 419 1.05 3.71 3.16
N ARG A 420 0.19 4.50 2.51
CA ARG A 420 0.58 5.55 1.57
C ARG A 420 0.88 6.90 2.23
N ILE A 421 0.00 7.37 3.12
CA ILE A 421 0.03 8.74 3.67
C ILE A 421 1.34 9.08 4.41
N ALA A 422 1.97 8.08 5.04
CA ALA A 422 3.19 8.26 5.82
C ALA A 422 4.40 8.59 4.91
N HIS A 423 4.61 7.75 3.89
CA HIS A 423 5.75 7.85 2.97
C HIS A 423 5.76 9.16 2.18
N GLY A 424 4.63 9.53 1.58
CA GLY A 424 4.53 10.73 0.75
C GLY A 424 4.40 11.99 1.59
N PHE A 425 3.23 12.16 2.20
CA PHE A 425 2.78 13.47 2.68
C PHE A 425 3.23 13.80 4.10
N ILE A 426 3.14 12.87 5.06
CA ILE A 426 3.55 13.16 6.46
C ILE A 426 5.06 13.36 6.53
N ASN A 427 5.84 12.51 5.85
CA ASN A 427 7.30 12.67 5.75
C ASN A 427 7.69 14.03 5.18
N GLN A 428 7.11 14.43 4.04
CA GLN A 428 7.39 15.73 3.44
C GLN A 428 7.02 16.90 4.36
N SER A 429 5.83 16.86 4.98
CA SER A 429 5.36 17.90 5.89
C SER A 429 6.24 18.09 7.13
N LEU A 430 6.81 17.00 7.66
CA LEU A 430 7.71 16.98 8.82
C LEU A 430 9.21 17.08 8.43
N GLY A 431 9.54 16.98 7.13
CA GLY A 431 10.89 16.90 6.60
C GLY A 431 11.65 15.67 7.11
N LEU A 432 11.06 14.48 6.95
CA LEU A 432 11.69 13.19 7.22
C LEU A 432 12.25 12.62 5.92
N THR A 433 13.47 12.06 5.97
CA THR A 433 14.25 11.69 4.78
C THR A 433 14.30 10.18 4.52
N GLY A 434 13.69 9.37 5.39
CA GLY A 434 13.61 7.94 5.14
C GLY A 434 12.73 7.14 6.09
N VAL A 435 12.72 5.83 5.89
CA VAL A 435 11.79 4.89 6.53
C VAL A 435 12.48 3.58 6.90
N LEU A 436 12.30 3.11 8.13
CA LEU A 436 12.71 1.77 8.55
C LEU A 436 11.48 0.91 8.80
N TYR A 437 11.53 -0.35 8.37
CA TYR A 437 10.58 -1.37 8.81
C TYR A 437 11.31 -2.66 9.22
N TRP A 438 10.94 -3.17 10.39
CA TRP A 438 11.78 -4.08 11.16
C TRP A 438 11.88 -5.49 10.58
N ARG A 439 10.91 -5.90 9.75
CA ARG A 439 10.88 -7.13 8.96
C ARG A 439 9.80 -7.06 7.87
N ILE A 440 9.94 -7.78 6.75
CA ILE A 440 8.87 -7.95 5.75
C ILE A 440 8.53 -9.40 5.37
N ASP A 441 9.29 -10.38 5.87
CA ASP A 441 9.15 -11.81 5.61
C ASP A 441 8.86 -12.61 6.89
N LEU A 442 8.10 -12.05 7.84
CA LEU A 442 7.58 -12.78 8.98
C LEU A 442 6.37 -13.62 8.57
N TRP A 443 6.60 -14.88 8.26
CA TRP A 443 5.55 -15.81 7.83
C TRP A 443 5.13 -16.76 8.96
N THR A 444 3.85 -17.09 8.99
CA THR A 444 3.32 -18.26 9.71
C THR A 444 3.68 -19.55 8.94
N ASP A 445 3.28 -20.72 9.44
CA ASP A 445 3.43 -21.99 8.69
C ASP A 445 2.55 -22.05 7.42
N ASP A 446 1.48 -21.26 7.37
CA ASP A 446 0.58 -21.12 6.21
C ASP A 446 0.26 -19.63 5.96
N PRO A 447 1.23 -18.83 5.48
CA PRO A 447 1.10 -17.38 5.39
C PRO A 447 0.05 -16.94 4.37
N TRP A 448 -0.41 -17.86 3.51
CA TRP A 448 -1.44 -17.61 2.53
C TRP A 448 -2.86 -17.70 3.11
N ASN A 449 -3.07 -18.34 4.27
CA ASN A 449 -4.37 -18.47 4.92
C ASN A 449 -4.41 -17.93 6.37
N ASP A 450 -3.29 -18.02 7.09
CA ASP A 450 -3.08 -17.50 8.44
C ASP A 450 -2.10 -16.32 8.41
N VAL A 451 -2.55 -15.18 8.93
CA VAL A 451 -1.78 -13.93 8.98
C VAL A 451 -1.55 -13.42 10.41
N GLU A 452 -1.71 -14.26 11.43
CA GLU A 452 -1.49 -13.88 12.84
C GLU A 452 0.01 -13.92 13.21
N THR A 453 0.81 -13.10 12.51
CA THR A 453 2.28 -13.15 12.48
C THR A 453 2.98 -12.69 13.77
N ASP A 454 2.36 -11.84 14.59
CA ASP A 454 2.89 -11.41 15.89
C ASP A 454 1.76 -11.38 16.94
N VAL A 455 2.00 -12.02 18.09
CA VAL A 455 1.07 -12.10 19.22
C VAL A 455 1.84 -11.84 20.53
N ARG A 456 1.44 -10.83 21.30
CA ARG A 456 2.11 -10.40 22.54
C ARG A 456 1.10 -10.21 23.66
N GLU A 457 1.23 -10.95 24.76
CA GLU A 457 0.36 -10.82 25.95
C GLU A 457 -1.16 -10.89 25.64
N ASN A 458 -1.55 -11.74 24.67
CA ASN A 458 -2.90 -11.87 24.10
C ASN A 458 -3.39 -10.68 23.24
N LEU A 459 -2.49 -9.80 22.80
CA LEU A 459 -2.72 -8.82 21.76
C LEU A 459 -2.20 -9.37 20.42
N PHE A 460 -2.98 -9.23 19.36
CA PHE A 460 -2.70 -9.81 18.04
C PHE A 460 -2.39 -8.70 17.03
N TYR A 461 -1.44 -8.93 16.13
CA TYR A 461 -1.02 -7.92 15.15
C TYR A 461 -0.97 -8.54 13.74
N PRO A 462 -2.13 -8.71 13.07
CA PRO A 462 -2.22 -9.45 11.81
C PRO A 462 -1.40 -8.82 10.68
N GLY A 463 -0.47 -9.59 10.11
CA GLY A 463 0.44 -9.18 9.03
C GLY A 463 1.55 -8.23 9.48
N GLU A 464 1.78 -8.06 10.78
CA GLU A 464 2.96 -7.38 11.31
C GLU A 464 4.24 -8.09 10.83
N GLY A 465 5.26 -7.33 10.43
CA GLY A 465 6.53 -7.88 9.94
C GLY A 465 6.41 -8.61 8.59
N MET A 466 5.26 -8.53 7.91
CA MET A 466 4.96 -9.24 6.67
C MET A 466 4.43 -8.28 5.61
N LEU A 467 5.20 -8.01 4.55
CA LEU A 467 4.74 -7.23 3.38
C LEU A 467 4.87 -8.00 2.05
N VAL A 468 5.41 -9.21 2.09
CA VAL A 468 5.51 -10.12 0.95
C VAL A 468 5.03 -11.52 1.33
N TYR A 469 4.65 -12.32 0.34
CA TYR A 469 4.24 -13.72 0.49
C TYR A 469 5.28 -14.65 -0.17
N PRO A 470 5.47 -15.90 0.30
CA PRO A 470 6.38 -16.83 -0.35
C PRO A 470 5.89 -17.20 -1.75
N GLY A 471 6.76 -17.12 -2.75
CA GLY A 471 6.41 -17.33 -4.16
C GLY A 471 6.18 -18.80 -4.54
N LYS A 472 6.65 -19.75 -3.72
CA LYS A 472 6.62 -21.19 -4.02
C LYS A 472 5.20 -21.71 -4.33
N GLN A 473 4.21 -21.33 -3.53
CA GLN A 473 2.80 -21.76 -3.70
C GLN A 473 2.19 -21.28 -5.02
N VAL A 474 2.75 -20.22 -5.63
CA VAL A 474 2.29 -19.62 -6.89
C VAL A 474 3.26 -19.84 -8.07
N GLY A 475 4.29 -20.68 -7.90
CA GLY A 475 5.26 -20.98 -8.96
C GLY A 475 6.27 -19.86 -9.26
N VAL A 476 6.59 -19.02 -8.28
CA VAL A 476 7.55 -17.91 -8.39
C VAL A 476 8.75 -18.15 -7.47
N ASP A 477 9.96 -17.95 -7.98
CA ASP A 477 11.19 -18.01 -7.17
C ASP A 477 11.32 -16.77 -6.29
N GLY A 478 11.52 -16.97 -4.99
CA GLY A 478 11.57 -15.89 -4.00
C GLY A 478 10.17 -15.54 -3.49
N VAL A 479 9.73 -14.29 -3.70
CA VAL A 479 8.50 -13.74 -3.12
C VAL A 479 7.57 -13.07 -4.13
N VAL A 480 6.32 -12.88 -3.72
CA VAL A 480 5.33 -12.06 -4.41
C VAL A 480 4.78 -10.96 -3.48
N PRO A 481 4.38 -9.79 -4.02
CA PRO A 481 4.01 -8.63 -3.19
C PRO A 481 2.66 -8.80 -2.48
N SER A 482 2.44 -7.96 -1.47
CA SER A 482 1.11 -7.65 -0.92
C SER A 482 0.54 -6.39 -1.55
N MET A 483 -0.78 -6.18 -1.46
CA MET A 483 -1.42 -4.87 -1.73
C MET A 483 -0.81 -3.76 -0.86
N ARG A 484 -0.46 -4.08 0.38
CA ARG A 484 0.22 -3.14 1.30
C ARG A 484 1.55 -2.64 0.74
N LEU A 485 2.35 -3.49 0.10
CA LEU A 485 3.60 -3.09 -0.54
C LEU A 485 3.37 -2.19 -1.77
N LYS A 486 2.24 -2.36 -2.50
CA LYS A 486 1.82 -1.45 -3.58
C LYS A 486 1.49 -0.06 -3.02
N TRP A 487 0.66 0.04 -1.99
CA TRP A 487 0.34 1.34 -1.37
C TRP A 487 1.55 2.04 -0.73
N ILE A 488 2.55 1.27 -0.27
CA ILE A 488 3.85 1.82 0.16
C ILE A 488 4.60 2.44 -1.02
N ARG A 489 4.74 1.72 -2.14
CA ARG A 489 5.35 2.24 -3.38
C ARG A 489 4.67 3.52 -3.84
N ASP A 490 3.33 3.51 -3.94
CA ASP A 490 2.54 4.67 -4.35
C ASP A 490 2.86 5.91 -3.46
N GLY A 491 3.14 5.68 -2.16
CA GLY A 491 3.54 6.73 -1.22
C GLY A 491 5.00 7.17 -1.33
N VAL A 492 5.91 6.28 -1.72
CA VAL A 492 7.28 6.67 -2.11
C VAL A 492 7.23 7.50 -3.40
N GLU A 493 6.34 7.16 -4.33
CA GLU A 493 6.15 7.91 -5.58
C GLU A 493 5.53 9.28 -5.30
N ASP A 494 4.51 9.41 -4.43
CA ASP A 494 3.99 10.71 -3.95
C ASP A 494 5.12 11.64 -3.40
N TYR A 495 6.15 11.09 -2.74
CA TYR A 495 7.28 11.86 -2.20
C TYR A 495 8.09 12.54 -3.31
N GLU A 496 8.33 11.85 -4.43
CA GLU A 496 9.11 12.35 -5.56
C GLU A 496 8.43 13.55 -6.26
N TYR A 497 7.10 13.62 -6.27
CA TYR A 497 6.37 14.76 -6.81
C TYR A 497 6.72 16.05 -6.07
N ILE A 498 6.85 15.96 -4.73
CA ILE A 498 7.18 17.10 -3.88
C ILE A 498 8.66 17.46 -4.03
N GLU A 499 9.58 16.50 -4.14
CA GLU A 499 11.00 16.77 -4.44
C GLU A 499 11.20 17.44 -5.81
N ILE A 500 10.51 17.00 -6.86
CA ILE A 500 10.54 17.65 -8.18
C ILE A 500 10.05 19.10 -8.06
N LEU A 501 8.98 19.36 -7.31
CA LEU A 501 8.47 20.72 -7.11
C LEU A 501 9.43 21.61 -6.30
N LYS A 502 10.15 21.07 -5.30
CA LYS A 502 11.24 21.79 -4.62
C LYS A 502 12.32 22.20 -5.61
N GLY A 503 12.79 21.25 -6.43
CA GLY A 503 13.79 21.51 -7.49
C GLY A 503 13.34 22.54 -8.54
N LEU A 504 12.02 22.70 -8.74
CA LEU A 504 11.43 23.71 -9.62
C LEU A 504 11.14 25.07 -8.94
N GLY A 505 11.55 25.24 -7.67
CA GLY A 505 11.35 26.47 -6.89
C GLY A 505 9.90 26.68 -6.45
N LEU A 506 9.16 25.59 -6.19
CA LEU A 506 7.77 25.58 -5.74
C LEU A 506 7.60 24.90 -4.36
N GLU A 507 8.67 24.84 -3.56
CA GLU A 507 8.71 24.15 -2.25
C GLU A 507 7.57 24.56 -1.31
N ASP A 508 7.42 25.85 -0.99
CA ASP A 508 6.40 26.33 -0.05
C ASP A 508 4.98 25.89 -0.44
N TRP A 509 4.67 25.95 -1.74
CA TRP A 509 3.37 25.55 -2.29
C TRP A 509 3.18 24.03 -2.27
N ALA A 510 4.22 23.26 -2.61
CA ALA A 510 4.17 21.80 -2.56
C ALA A 510 3.98 21.30 -1.12
N LEU A 511 4.65 21.94 -0.15
CA LEU A 511 4.48 21.66 1.27
C LEU A 511 3.12 22.15 1.82
N GLU A 512 2.53 23.22 1.28
CA GLU A 512 1.15 23.61 1.59
C GLU A 512 0.15 22.52 1.14
N VAL A 513 0.29 22.03 -0.10
CA VAL A 513 -0.51 20.90 -0.59
C VAL A 513 -0.30 19.64 0.27
N SER A 514 0.95 19.31 0.63
CA SER A 514 1.25 18.17 1.48
C SER A 514 0.61 18.27 2.86
N ARG A 515 0.73 19.43 3.51
CA ARG A 515 0.14 19.69 4.83
C ARG A 515 -1.39 19.69 4.82
N SER A 516 -2.03 19.93 3.68
CA SER A 516 -3.50 19.87 3.55
C SER A 516 -4.07 18.45 3.71
N VAL A 517 -3.28 17.40 3.43
CA VAL A 517 -3.69 15.99 3.58
C VAL A 517 -2.93 15.24 4.68
N GLY A 518 -1.70 15.65 5.02
CA GLY A 518 -0.89 15.01 6.04
C GLY A 518 0.08 16.00 6.69
N SER A 519 -0.39 16.78 7.67
CA SER A 519 0.42 17.81 8.33
C SER A 519 1.35 17.26 9.41
N SER A 520 0.95 16.16 10.06
CA SER A 520 1.64 15.54 11.19
C SER A 520 1.12 14.12 11.41
N TRP A 521 1.75 13.38 12.33
CA TRP A 521 1.26 12.07 12.77
C TRP A 521 -0.16 12.09 13.33
N ARG A 522 -0.62 13.23 13.88
CA ARG A 522 -1.93 13.39 14.53
C ARG A 522 -3.03 13.87 13.60
N GLU A 523 -2.68 14.75 12.66
CA GLU A 523 -3.63 15.47 11.82
C GLU A 523 -3.31 15.21 10.34
N TRP A 524 -3.96 14.15 9.83
CA TRP A 524 -3.88 13.63 8.47
C TRP A 524 -5.22 13.05 8.03
N THR A 525 -5.51 13.08 6.73
CA THR A 525 -6.82 12.69 6.18
C THR A 525 -7.04 11.18 6.19
N LYS A 526 -8.29 10.77 6.47
CA LYS A 526 -8.75 9.39 6.32
C LYS A 526 -9.42 9.13 4.97
N ASN A 527 -9.49 10.15 4.12
CA ASN A 527 -10.22 10.15 2.86
C ASN A 527 -9.27 9.87 1.69
N PRO A 528 -9.35 8.70 1.03
CA PRO A 528 -8.54 8.38 -0.16
C PRO A 528 -8.66 9.43 -1.26
N GLN A 529 -9.86 9.97 -1.49
CA GLN A 529 -10.10 10.93 -2.58
C GLN A 529 -9.41 12.28 -2.33
N GLU A 530 -9.20 12.70 -1.08
CA GLU A 530 -8.42 13.90 -0.75
C GLU A 530 -6.94 13.70 -1.05
N LEU A 531 -6.39 12.52 -0.72
CA LEU A 531 -5.00 12.16 -1.00
C LEU A 531 -4.74 12.12 -2.52
N GLU A 532 -5.58 11.45 -3.31
CA GLU A 532 -5.42 11.40 -4.77
C GLU A 532 -5.58 12.80 -5.41
N SER A 533 -6.50 13.61 -4.91
CA SER A 533 -6.67 15.00 -5.36
C SER A 533 -5.42 15.84 -5.09
N ALA A 534 -4.69 15.58 -3.99
CA ALA A 534 -3.42 16.22 -3.70
C ALA A 534 -2.31 15.76 -4.66
N ARG A 535 -2.16 14.44 -4.91
CA ARG A 535 -1.20 13.92 -5.91
C ARG A 535 -1.46 14.50 -7.30
N GLU A 536 -2.70 14.45 -7.79
CA GLU A 536 -3.06 14.96 -9.12
C GLU A 536 -2.80 16.48 -9.25
N LYS A 537 -3.03 17.25 -8.17
CA LYS A 537 -2.72 18.68 -8.09
C LYS A 537 -1.20 18.94 -8.18
N LEU A 538 -0.37 18.12 -7.54
CA LEU A 538 1.09 18.20 -7.64
C LEU A 538 1.56 17.88 -9.07
N GLY A 539 1.09 16.77 -9.67
CA GLY A 539 1.45 16.36 -11.03
C GLY A 539 1.12 17.40 -12.10
N LYS A 540 -0.08 17.98 -12.03
CA LYS A 540 -0.48 19.11 -12.90
C LYS A 540 0.42 20.34 -12.74
N ALA A 541 0.91 20.62 -11.53
CA ALA A 541 1.80 21.75 -11.29
C ALA A 541 3.20 21.52 -11.87
N ILE A 542 3.73 20.29 -11.76
CA ILE A 542 5.01 19.91 -12.39
C ILE A 542 4.92 20.07 -13.91
N GLU A 543 3.92 19.45 -14.56
CA GLU A 543 3.74 19.52 -16.01
C GLU A 543 3.61 20.97 -16.48
N LYS A 544 2.77 21.78 -15.82
CA LYS A 544 2.61 23.21 -16.14
C LYS A 544 3.91 23.99 -16.01
N LYS A 545 4.67 23.78 -14.94
CA LYS A 545 5.91 24.51 -14.66
C LYS A 545 7.01 24.15 -15.66
N LEU A 546 7.12 22.88 -16.05
CA LEU A 546 8.07 22.43 -17.08
C LEU A 546 7.72 22.98 -18.46
N LEU A 547 6.44 22.97 -18.86
CA LEU A 547 5.99 23.56 -20.12
C LEU A 547 6.29 25.07 -20.18
N GLN A 548 6.08 25.80 -19.08
CA GLN A 548 6.45 27.21 -18.98
C GLN A 548 7.96 27.45 -19.11
N SER A 549 8.79 26.60 -18.50
CA SER A 549 10.25 26.70 -18.62
C SER A 549 10.73 26.50 -20.06
N ARG A 550 10.18 25.50 -20.77
CA ARG A 550 10.51 25.22 -22.19
C ARG A 550 10.02 26.28 -23.17
N ALA A 551 8.99 27.05 -22.82
CA ALA A 551 8.48 28.15 -23.64
C ALA A 551 9.31 29.44 -23.50
N ASN A 552 10.15 29.53 -22.47
CA ASN A 552 11.00 30.68 -22.17
C ASN A 552 12.49 30.44 -22.51
N SER A 553 12.83 29.26 -23.01
CA SER A 553 14.17 28.83 -23.45
C SER A 553 14.27 28.78 -24.97
#